data_AF-A0A3B9K9Z7-F1
#
_entry.id   AF-A0A3B9K9Z7-F1
#
_cell.length_a   1.000
_cell.length_b   1.000
_cell.length_c   1.000
_cell.angle_alpha   90.00
_cell.angle_beta   90.00
_cell.angle_gamma   90.00
#
_symmetry.space_group_name_H-M   'P 1'
#
loop_
_entity.id
_entity.type
_entity.pdbx_description
1 polymer ?
#
loop_
_entity_poly.entity_id
_entity_poly.type
_entity_poly.pdbx_seq_one_letter_code
_entity_poly.pdbx_strand_id
1 'polypeptide(L)'
;IIWISIALGGLAFAAPIGWSIPGLIAPKGTVGTVGSIMNFFNNLAGIAAPIAAGFIFQSTGSFAANFLVAGAILVLGIVCFLFLLGKIEQIKEPQISPEVGPVASTS
;
A
#
# COMPACT_ATOMS: atom_id res chain seq x y z
N ILE A 1 27.73 0.27 3.18
CA ILE A 1 26.94 1.52 3.27
C ILE A 1 26.30 1.85 1.92
N ILE A 2 27.07 2.04 0.83
CA ILE A 2 26.55 2.37 -0.51
C ILE A 2 25.40 1.44 -0.96
N TRP A 3 25.59 0.11 -0.88
CA TRP A 3 24.56 -0.87 -1.24
C TRP A 3 23.28 -0.77 -0.41
N ILE A 4 23.41 -0.57 0.90
CA ILE A 4 22.28 -0.41 1.83
C ILE A 4 21.57 0.92 1.56
N SER A 5 22.29 1.98 1.23
CA SER A 5 21.72 3.28 0.87
C SER A 5 20.92 3.22 -0.42
N ILE A 6 21.39 2.51 -1.44
CA ILE A 6 20.65 2.30 -2.69
C ILE A 6 19.36 1.52 -2.40
N ALA A 7 19.44 0.43 -1.64
CA ALA A 7 18.28 -0.37 -1.28
C ALA A 7 17.24 0.42 -0.45
N LEU A 8 17.68 1.12 0.60
CA LEU A 8 16.81 1.95 1.44
C LEU A 8 16.25 3.14 0.68
N GLY A 9 17.03 3.75 -0.22
CA GLY A 9 16.55 4.80 -1.11
C GLY A 9 15.38 4.31 -1.97
N GLY A 10 15.52 3.15 -2.62
CA GLY A 10 14.45 2.53 -3.40
C GLY A 10 13.19 2.24 -2.57
N LEU A 11 13.35 1.70 -1.36
CA LEU A 11 12.24 1.46 -0.44
C LEU A 11 11.54 2.77 -0.04
N ALA A 12 12.30 3.84 0.20
CA ALA A 12 11.77 5.15 0.54
C ALA A 12 10.96 5.78 -0.60
N PHE A 13 11.35 5.57 -1.86
CA PHE A 13 10.56 5.99 -3.02
C PHE A 13 9.27 5.17 -3.18
N ALA A 14 9.31 3.88 -2.90
CA ALA A 14 8.15 3.00 -3.01
C ALA A 14 7.09 3.27 -1.92
N ALA A 15 7.51 3.67 -0.73
CA ALA A 15 6.62 3.93 0.41
C ALA A 15 5.45 4.88 0.06
N PRO A 16 5.66 6.14 -0.36
CA PRO A 16 4.56 7.07 -0.64
C PRO A 16 3.61 6.61 -1.75
N ILE A 17 4.07 5.77 -2.68
CA ILE A 17 3.23 5.17 -3.73
C ILE A 17 2.19 4.23 -3.10
N GLY A 18 2.63 3.34 -2.20
CA GLY A 18 1.74 2.40 -1.52
C GLY A 18 0.67 3.05 -0.65
N TRP A 19 0.99 4.19 -0.02
CA TRP A 19 0.06 4.93 0.84
C TRP A 19 -0.89 5.87 0.07
N SER A 20 -0.59 6.19 -1.20
CA SER A 20 -1.37 7.16 -2.00
C SER A 20 -2.44 6.49 -2.87
N ILE A 21 -2.18 5.29 -3.40
CA ILE A 21 -3.14 4.45 -4.15
C ILE A 21 -4.52 4.29 -3.47
N PRO A 22 -4.60 4.02 -2.15
CA PRO A 22 -5.87 3.79 -1.48
C PRO A 22 -6.70 5.07 -1.35
N GLY A 23 -6.03 6.20 -1.16
CA GLY A 23 -6.67 7.52 -1.11
C GLY A 23 -7.16 7.99 -2.49
N LEU A 24 -6.53 7.53 -3.56
CA LEU A 24 -6.95 7.82 -4.94
C LEU A 24 -8.13 6.95 -5.41
N ILE A 25 -8.28 5.73 -4.86
CA ILE A 25 -9.40 4.82 -5.15
C ILE A 25 -10.64 5.14 -4.30
N ALA A 26 -10.49 5.75 -3.11
CA ALA A 26 -11.59 5.92 -2.15
C ALA A 26 -12.53 7.10 -2.48
N PRO A 27 -13.85 6.87 -2.63
CA PRO A 27 -14.86 7.93 -2.71
C PRO A 27 -14.92 8.76 -1.41
N LYS A 28 -15.39 10.02 -1.51
CA LYS A 28 -15.51 10.94 -0.36
C LYS A 28 -16.29 10.28 0.78
N GLY A 29 -15.58 9.93 1.87
CA GLY A 29 -16.15 9.35 3.09
C GLY A 29 -15.57 8.01 3.55
N THR A 30 -14.87 7.26 2.68
CA THR A 30 -14.39 5.88 3.01
C THR A 30 -12.89 5.78 3.29
N VAL A 31 -12.15 6.89 3.21
CA VAL A 31 -10.69 6.94 3.43
C VAL A 31 -10.28 6.34 4.79
N GLY A 32 -11.08 6.55 5.83
CA GLY A 32 -10.83 6.00 7.17
C GLY A 32 -10.92 4.47 7.24
N THR A 33 -11.89 3.85 6.54
CA THR A 33 -12.06 2.40 6.48
C THR A 33 -10.96 1.73 5.65
N VAL A 34 -10.57 2.35 4.54
CA VAL A 34 -9.46 1.85 3.72
C VAL A 34 -8.14 1.94 4.50
N GLY A 35 -7.92 3.06 5.19
CA GLY A 35 -6.75 3.24 6.06
C GLY A 35 -6.67 2.21 7.20
N SER A 36 -7.79 1.89 7.85
CA SER A 36 -7.82 0.91 8.94
C SER A 36 -7.59 -0.53 8.45
N ILE A 37 -8.17 -0.91 7.31
CA ILE A 37 -7.92 -2.21 6.67
C ILE A 37 -6.43 -2.37 6.31
N MET A 38 -5.82 -1.34 5.73
CA MET A 38 -4.40 -1.38 5.39
C MET A 38 -3.51 -1.48 6.61
N ASN A 39 -3.87 -0.77 7.68
CA ASN A 39 -3.12 -0.86 8.93
C ASN A 39 -3.24 -2.24 9.57
N PHE A 40 -4.41 -2.88 9.48
CA PHE A 40 -4.60 -4.26 9.93
C PHE A 40 -3.71 -5.24 9.15
N PHE A 41 -3.73 -5.18 7.81
CA PHE A 41 -2.88 -6.02 6.98
C PHE A 41 -1.39 -5.75 7.20
N ASN A 42 -1.00 -4.49 7.44
CA ASN A 42 0.39 -4.14 7.71
C ASN A 42 0.88 -4.70 9.05
N ASN A 43 0.04 -4.63 10.10
CA ASN A 43 0.35 -5.28 11.38
C ASN A 43 0.43 -6.80 11.25
N LEU A 44 -0.50 -7.41 10.52
CA LEU A 44 -0.49 -8.86 10.28
C LEU A 44 0.75 -9.29 9.48
N ALA A 45 1.12 -8.55 8.44
CA ALA A 45 2.33 -8.79 7.66
C ALA A 45 3.60 -8.62 8.50
N GLY A 46 3.63 -7.62 9.39
CA GLY A 46 4.73 -7.40 10.33
C GLY A 46 4.96 -8.57 11.29
N ILE A 47 3.90 -9.32 11.64
CA ILE A 47 4.00 -10.55 12.44
C ILE A 47 4.33 -11.76 11.56
N ALA A 48 3.70 -11.87 10.39
CA ALA A 48 3.89 -13.01 9.49
C ALA A 48 5.30 -13.07 8.89
N ALA A 49 5.91 -11.93 8.57
CA ALA A 49 7.24 -11.83 7.97
C ALA A 49 8.34 -12.50 8.82
N PRO A 50 8.52 -12.18 10.11
CA PRO A 50 9.53 -12.85 10.95
C PRO A 50 9.22 -14.33 11.17
N ILE A 51 7.94 -14.73 11.24
CA ILE A 51 7.55 -16.14 11.35
C ILE A 51 7.99 -16.92 10.10
N ALA A 52 7.67 -16.41 8.91
CA ALA A 52 8.07 -17.02 7.65
C ALA A 52 9.60 -17.05 7.49
N ALA A 53 10.28 -15.95 7.82
CA ALA A 53 11.75 -15.89 7.79
C ALA A 53 12.40 -16.87 8.78
N GLY A 54 11.78 -17.09 9.94
CA GLY A 54 12.22 -18.09 10.92
C GLY A 54 12.09 -19.52 10.39
N PHE A 55 10.97 -19.86 9.76
CA PHE A 55 10.77 -21.17 9.13
C PHE A 55 11.77 -21.45 8.01
N ILE A 56 12.01 -20.48 7.13
CA ILE A 56 12.95 -20.61 6.01
C ILE A 56 14.39 -20.78 6.53
N PHE A 57 14.75 -20.00 7.56
CA PHE A 57 16.05 -20.12 8.22
C PHE A 57 16.23 -21.49 8.89
N GLN A 58 15.21 -22.00 9.57
CA GLN A 58 15.26 -23.30 10.24
C GLN A 58 15.40 -24.46 9.25
N SER A 59 14.78 -24.35 8.06
CA SER A 59 14.89 -25.36 7.00
C SER A 59 16.23 -25.34 6.27
N THR A 60 16.83 -24.15 6.06
CA THR A 60 18.01 -24.01 5.20
C THR A 60 19.31 -23.84 5.97
N GLY A 61 19.25 -23.39 7.23
CA GLY A 61 20.43 -23.06 8.05
C GLY A 61 21.25 -21.87 7.56
N SER A 62 20.82 -21.19 6.49
CA SER A 62 21.55 -20.12 5.83
C SER A 62 20.69 -18.87 5.63
N PHE A 63 21.25 -17.71 5.97
CA PHE A 63 20.61 -16.41 5.76
C PHE A 63 20.47 -16.04 4.28
N ALA A 64 21.30 -16.62 3.40
CA ALA A 64 21.22 -16.35 1.96
C ALA A 64 19.85 -16.73 1.37
N ALA A 65 19.24 -17.82 1.87
CA ALA A 65 17.91 -18.27 1.46
C ALA A 65 16.81 -17.27 1.85
N ASN A 66 16.91 -16.65 3.03
CA ASN A 66 15.97 -15.61 3.45
C ASN A 66 16.02 -14.39 2.52
N PHE A 67 17.20 -13.97 2.09
CA PHE A 67 17.34 -12.86 1.13
C PHE A 67 16.78 -13.23 -0.24
N LEU A 68 16.97 -14.47 -0.69
CA LEU A 68 16.42 -14.94 -1.96
C LEU A 68 14.89 -14.96 -1.94
N VAL A 69 14.29 -15.46 -0.86
CA VAL A 69 12.83 -15.50 -0.70
C VAL A 69 12.26 -14.09 -0.56
N ALA A 70 12.88 -13.22 0.24
CA ALA A 70 12.46 -11.82 0.35
C ALA A 70 12.53 -11.10 -1.01
N GLY A 71 13.58 -11.33 -1.79
CA GLY A 71 13.70 -10.82 -3.16
C GLY A 71 12.62 -11.37 -4.09
N ALA A 72 12.32 -12.67 -4.03
CA ALA A 72 11.27 -13.29 -4.83
C ALA A 72 9.88 -12.72 -4.49
N ILE A 73 9.56 -12.54 -3.20
CA ILE A 73 8.31 -11.91 -2.75
C ILE A 73 8.22 -10.46 -3.26
N LEU A 74 9.33 -9.72 -3.23
CA LEU A 74 9.38 -8.35 -3.74
C LEU A 74 9.11 -8.30 -5.24
N VAL A 75 9.75 -9.17 -6.03
CA VAL A 75 9.50 -9.27 -7.48
C VAL A 75 8.05 -9.67 -7.76
N LEU A 76 7.52 -10.65 -7.02
CA LEU A 76 6.11 -11.03 -7.13
C LEU A 76 5.18 -9.86 -6.82
N GLY A 77 5.49 -9.07 -5.79
CA GLY A 77 4.77 -7.85 -5.43
C GLY A 77 4.77 -6.82 -6.57
N ILE A 78 5.92 -6.61 -7.22
CA ILE A 78 6.02 -5.71 -8.38
C ILE A 78 5.17 -6.23 -9.54
N VAL A 79 5.24 -7.52 -9.86
CA VAL A 79 4.43 -8.13 -10.94
C VAL A 79 2.94 -8.02 -10.62
N CYS A 80 2.54 -8.36 -9.40
CA CYS A 80 1.18 -8.26 -8.90
C CYS A 80 0.67 -6.81 -9.03
N PHE A 81 1.47 -5.83 -8.61
CA PHE A 81 1.14 -4.41 -8.76
C PHE A 81 1.00 -4.00 -10.23
N LEU A 82 1.94 -4.37 -11.09
CA LEU A 82 1.89 -4.04 -12.52
C LEU A 82 0.68 -4.64 -13.24
N PHE A 83 0.29 -5.86 -12.88
CA PHE A 83 -0.86 -6.53 -13.49
C PHE A 83 -2.21 -6.11 -12.88
N LEU A 84 -2.32 -6.01 -11.56
CA LEU A 84 -3.60 -5.70 -10.89
C LEU A 84 -3.90 -4.20 -10.85
N LEU A 85 -2.89 -3.33 -10.75
CA LEU A 85 -3.17 -1.90 -10.64
C LEU A 85 -3.78 -1.33 -11.92
N GLY A 86 -3.52 -1.94 -13.08
CA GLY A 86 -4.24 -1.67 -14.33
C GLY A 86 -4.44 -0.18 -14.62
N LYS A 87 -5.55 0.22 -15.26
CA LYS A 87 -5.87 1.64 -15.43
C LYS A 87 -6.30 2.23 -14.09
N ILE A 88 -5.48 3.11 -13.54
CA ILE A 88 -5.82 4.01 -12.43
C ILE A 88 -6.83 5.03 -12.97
N GLU A 89 -8.08 4.61 -13.11
CA GLU A 89 -9.18 5.50 -13.44
C GLU A 89 -9.68 6.10 -12.12
N GLN A 90 -9.33 7.36 -11.87
CA GLN A 90 -9.87 8.12 -10.74
C GLN A 90 -11.39 8.10 -10.84
N ILE A 91 -12.07 7.64 -9.79
CA ILE A 91 -13.53 7.72 -9.71
C ILE A 91 -13.89 9.21 -9.74
N LYS A 92 -14.42 9.64 -10.88
CA LYS A 92 -14.86 11.00 -11.15
C LYS A 92 -15.88 11.39 -10.07
N GLU A 93 -15.53 12.45 -9.36
CA GLU A 93 -16.27 13.05 -8.26
C GLU A 93 -17.77 13.20 -8.59
N PRO A 94 -18.70 12.75 -7.72
CA PRO A 94 -20.09 13.15 -7.84
C PRO A 94 -20.12 14.67 -7.74
N GLN A 95 -20.48 15.33 -8.84
CA GLN A 95 -20.79 16.74 -8.87
C GLN A 95 -21.91 16.96 -7.86
N ILE A 96 -21.59 17.53 -6.69
CA ILE A 96 -22.60 18.18 -5.87
C ILE A 96 -23.04 19.37 -6.70
N SER A 97 -24.15 19.21 -7.41
CA SER A 97 -24.79 20.28 -8.16
C SER A 97 -25.08 21.41 -7.19
N PRO A 98 -24.58 22.64 -7.41
CA PRO A 98 -25.07 23.80 -6.70
C PRO A 98 -26.44 24.13 -7.28
N GLU A 99 -27.49 23.40 -6.88
CA GLU A 99 -28.87 23.81 -7.18
C GLU A 99 -29.57 24.30 -5.91
N VAL A 100 -29.38 25.60 -5.69
CA VAL A 100 -30.39 26.61 -5.34
C VAL A 100 -31.42 26.29 -4.24
N GLY A 101 -31.26 26.98 -3.12
CA GLY A 101 -32.37 27.55 -2.34
C GLY A 101 -31.97 28.97 -1.90
N PRO A 102 -32.77 30.03 -2.15
CA PRO A 102 -32.47 31.36 -1.65
C PRO A 102 -32.44 31.31 -0.12
N VAL A 103 -31.36 31.77 0.50
CA VAL A 103 -31.38 32.11 1.93
C VAL A 103 -32.24 33.37 2.03
N ALA A 104 -33.56 33.14 2.09
CA ALA A 104 -34.52 34.16 2.43
C ALA A 104 -34.11 34.74 3.80
N SER A 105 -33.82 36.04 3.77
CA SER A 105 -33.88 36.95 4.91
C SER A 105 -35.05 36.62 5.83
N THR A 106 -34.80 36.52 7.15
CA THR A 106 -35.68 36.72 8.34
C THR A 106 -35.17 35.80 9.46
N SER A 107 -34.97 36.17 10.72
CA SER A 107 -35.09 37.41 11.51
C SER A 107 -34.30 37.19 12.81
#